data_AF-A0AAP7DE70-F1
#
_entry.id   AF-A0AAP7DE70-F1
#
_cell.length_a   1.000
_cell.length_b   1.000
_cell.length_c   1.000
_cell.angle_alpha   90.00
_cell.angle_beta   90.00
_cell.angle_gamma   90.00
#
_symmetry.space_group_name_H-M   'P 1'
#
loop_
_entity.id
_entity.type
_entity.pdbx_description
1 polymer ?
#
loop_
_entity_poly.entity_id
_entity_poly.type
_entity_poly.pdbx_seq_one_letter_code
_entity_poly.pdbx_strand_id
1 'polypeptide(L)'
;MKWHGLYLTVAAFMLITLPIKGVSEHCREDTWNQALNFQKQVESWYNKKASKFNQFLAFHKQQAFLYQEFSTEELSALWDSKNELHQKRILSQSKAATIAVARLQEEGVAIHQQSSIIDRAYDKWKNIYTHCNEAELKINSSSSQHYMNVNLTLKKETESLQTKIDVMIKTYRREIEVIEELKP
;
A
#
# COMPACT_ATOMS: atom_id res chain seq x y z
N MET A 1 -75.53 -16.33 -47.63
CA MET A 1 -75.60 -15.89 -46.21
C MET A 1 -75.00 -16.99 -45.34
N LYS A 2 -74.24 -16.60 -44.29
CA LYS A 2 -73.49 -17.41 -43.31
C LYS A 2 -72.04 -17.71 -43.73
N TRP A 3 -71.11 -16.76 -43.55
CA TRP A 3 -70.35 -16.42 -42.32
C TRP A 3 -69.20 -17.41 -42.05
N HIS A 4 -68.00 -17.01 -42.49
CA HIS A 4 -66.73 -17.59 -42.08
C HIS A 4 -66.43 -17.20 -40.62
N GLY A 5 -66.38 -18.19 -39.73
CA GLY A 5 -65.84 -18.02 -38.39
C GLY A 5 -64.32 -17.99 -38.45
N LEU A 6 -63.74 -16.79 -38.43
CA LEU A 6 -62.33 -16.56 -38.18
C LEU A 6 -62.04 -16.87 -36.70
N TYR A 7 -61.41 -18.02 -36.43
CA TYR A 7 -60.82 -18.30 -35.13
C TYR A 7 -59.51 -17.51 -34.99
N LEU A 8 -59.61 -16.32 -34.39
CA LEU A 8 -58.46 -15.53 -33.94
C LEU A 8 -57.81 -16.25 -32.75
N THR A 9 -56.74 -17.01 -33.00
CA THR A 9 -55.84 -17.47 -31.96
C THR A 9 -55.06 -16.27 -31.44
N VAL A 10 -55.46 -15.75 -30.28
CA VAL A 10 -54.69 -14.74 -29.55
C VAL A 10 -53.45 -15.44 -28.98
N ALA A 11 -52.35 -15.40 -29.71
CA ALA A 11 -51.05 -15.76 -29.19
C ALA A 11 -50.64 -14.68 -28.17
N ALA A 12 -50.87 -14.95 -26.89
CA ALA A 12 -50.32 -14.16 -25.81
C ALA A 12 -48.79 -14.34 -25.84
N PHE A 13 -48.08 -13.39 -26.46
CA PHE A 13 -46.65 -13.24 -26.28
C PHE A 13 -46.41 -12.82 -24.82
N MET A 14 -46.25 -13.80 -23.93
CA MET A 14 -45.56 -13.57 -22.68
C MET A 14 -44.12 -13.18 -23.04
N LEU A 15 -43.87 -11.88 -23.13
CA LEU A 15 -42.55 -11.31 -23.03
C LEU A 15 -42.03 -11.67 -21.64
N ILE A 16 -41.41 -12.85 -21.53
CA ILE A 16 -40.52 -13.18 -20.44
C ILE A 16 -39.30 -12.26 -20.63
N THR A 17 -39.42 -11.01 -20.19
CA THR A 17 -38.24 -10.17 -19.96
C THR A 17 -37.54 -10.77 -18.76
N LEU A 18 -36.67 -11.76 -19.01
CA LEU A 18 -35.77 -12.30 -18.00
C LEU A 18 -35.03 -11.13 -17.34
N PRO A 19 -34.94 -11.08 -16.00
CA PRO A 19 -34.23 -10.02 -15.29
C PRO A 19 -32.71 -10.28 -15.35
N ILE A 20 -32.14 -10.36 -16.55
CA ILE A 20 -30.68 -10.51 -16.74
C ILE A 20 -29.94 -9.18 -16.45
N LYS A 21 -30.70 -8.07 -16.39
CA LYS A 21 -30.14 -6.72 -16.25
C LYS A 21 -29.51 -6.44 -14.88
N GLY A 22 -29.93 -7.11 -13.80
CA GLY A 22 -29.43 -6.81 -12.45
C GLY A 22 -28.06 -7.39 -12.12
N VAL A 23 -27.77 -8.62 -12.54
CA VAL A 23 -26.54 -9.34 -12.17
C VAL A 23 -25.39 -9.05 -13.15
N SER A 24 -25.71 -8.75 -14.42
CA SER A 24 -24.69 -8.49 -15.46
C SER A 24 -24.14 -7.06 -15.44
N GLU A 25 -24.78 -6.10 -14.77
CA GLU A 25 -24.34 -4.70 -14.75
C GLU A 25 -22.93 -4.53 -14.18
N HIS A 26 -22.58 -5.31 -13.16
CA HIS A 26 -21.25 -5.30 -12.56
C HIS A 26 -20.17 -5.97 -13.42
N CYS A 27 -20.57 -6.72 -14.45
CA CYS A 27 -19.68 -7.41 -15.39
C CYS A 27 -19.46 -6.63 -16.68
N ARG A 28 -20.01 -5.42 -16.76
CA ARG A 28 -19.84 -4.55 -17.90
C ARG A 28 -18.45 -3.91 -17.92
N GLU A 29 -18.05 -3.54 -19.12
CA GLU A 29 -16.80 -2.85 -19.40
C GLU A 29 -16.62 -1.58 -18.57
N ASP A 30 -17.68 -0.81 -18.33
CA ASP A 30 -17.60 0.44 -17.57
C ASP A 30 -17.28 0.20 -16.08
N THR A 31 -17.95 -0.77 -15.43
CA THR A 31 -17.64 -1.16 -14.05
C THR A 31 -16.22 -1.72 -13.95
N TRP A 32 -15.84 -2.56 -14.91
CA TRP A 32 -14.49 -3.10 -15.00
C TRP A 32 -13.43 -2.00 -15.11
N ASN A 33 -13.61 -1.07 -16.03
CA ASN A 33 -12.66 0.02 -16.27
C ASN A 33 -12.55 0.96 -15.07
N GLN A 34 -13.64 1.20 -14.35
CA GLN A 34 -13.59 1.95 -13.09
C GLN A 34 -12.77 1.23 -12.02
N ALA A 35 -12.97 -0.08 -11.83
CA ALA A 35 -12.19 -0.87 -10.88
C ALA A 35 -10.70 -0.93 -11.28
N LEU A 36 -10.41 -1.10 -12.57
CA LEU A 36 -9.04 -1.12 -13.09
C LEU A 36 -8.33 0.24 -12.94
N ASN A 37 -9.02 1.34 -13.22
CA ASN A 37 -8.45 2.67 -13.01
C ASN A 37 -8.18 2.94 -11.53
N PHE A 38 -9.05 2.48 -10.63
CA PHE A 38 -8.82 2.56 -9.20
C PHE A 38 -7.63 1.68 -8.77
N GLN A 39 -7.52 0.45 -9.29
CA GLN A 39 -6.40 -0.45 -9.06
C GLN A 39 -5.06 0.21 -9.41
N LYS A 40 -4.97 0.85 -10.58
CA LYS A 40 -3.76 1.58 -11.01
C LYS A 40 -3.38 2.70 -10.05
N GLN A 41 -4.37 3.39 -9.47
CA GLN A 41 -4.11 4.43 -8.46
C GLN A 41 -3.54 3.83 -7.17
N VAL A 42 -4.07 2.68 -6.74
CA VAL A 42 -3.59 1.95 -5.56
C VAL A 42 -2.15 1.46 -5.76
N GLU A 43 -1.85 0.86 -6.90
CA GLU A 43 -0.50 0.40 -7.25
C GLU A 43 0.47 1.57 -7.38
N SER A 44 0.06 2.65 -8.05
CA SER A 44 0.88 3.86 -8.15
C SER A 44 1.17 4.48 -6.78
N TRP A 45 0.19 4.47 -5.87
CA TRP A 45 0.37 4.92 -4.50
C TRP A 45 1.43 4.07 -3.80
N TYR A 46 1.28 2.74 -3.80
CA TYR A 46 2.26 1.85 -3.17
C TYR A 46 3.66 2.03 -3.76
N ASN A 47 3.77 2.06 -5.09
CA ASN A 47 5.06 2.23 -5.76
C ASN A 47 5.74 3.55 -5.38
N LYS A 48 4.98 4.63 -5.21
CA LYS A 48 5.51 5.90 -4.71
C LYS A 48 6.04 5.77 -3.28
N LYS A 49 5.33 5.06 -2.41
CA LYS A 49 5.75 4.78 -1.02
C LYS A 49 7.01 3.92 -0.96
N ALA A 50 7.03 2.83 -1.70
CA ALA A 50 8.19 1.94 -1.81
C ALA A 50 9.42 2.66 -2.40
N SER A 51 9.23 3.49 -3.44
CA SER A 51 10.31 4.27 -4.04
C SER A 51 10.94 5.25 -3.07
N LYS A 52 10.12 5.99 -2.31
CA LYS A 52 10.63 6.87 -1.24
C LYS A 52 11.42 6.09 -0.19
N PHE A 53 10.91 4.95 0.27
CA PHE A 53 11.64 4.10 1.22
C PHE A 53 12.98 3.63 0.63
N ASN A 54 13.01 3.21 -0.64
CA ASN A 54 14.24 2.78 -1.30
C ASN A 54 15.28 3.90 -1.38
N GLN A 55 14.86 5.15 -1.56
CA GLN A 55 15.75 6.31 -1.47
C GLN A 55 16.35 6.43 -0.06
N PHE A 56 15.53 6.35 0.99
CA PHE A 56 16.04 6.34 2.38
C PHE A 56 16.99 5.18 2.64
N LEU A 57 16.65 3.98 2.15
CA LEU A 57 17.48 2.79 2.31
C LEU A 57 18.86 2.95 1.65
N ALA A 58 18.93 3.62 0.50
CA ALA A 58 20.21 3.89 -0.16
C ALA A 58 21.12 4.77 0.70
N PHE A 59 20.58 5.83 1.32
CA PHE A 59 21.35 6.68 2.25
C PHE A 59 21.73 5.91 3.52
N HIS A 60 20.81 5.15 4.08
CA HIS A 60 21.05 4.35 5.28
C HIS A 60 22.18 3.33 5.09
N LYS A 61 22.24 2.66 3.94
CA LYS A 61 23.32 1.69 3.65
C LYS A 61 24.71 2.30 3.57
N GLN A 62 24.81 3.61 3.37
CA GLN A 62 26.09 4.35 3.33
C GLN A 62 26.44 4.93 4.70
N GLN A 63 25.51 4.90 5.65
CA GLN A 63 25.70 5.50 6.96
C GLN A 63 26.53 4.57 7.86
N ALA A 64 27.74 4.99 8.20
CA ALA A 64 28.46 4.43 9.34
C ALA A 64 27.85 5.01 10.62
N PHE A 65 27.32 4.14 11.49
CA PHE A 65 26.77 4.53 12.78
C PHE A 65 27.87 4.49 13.83
N LEU A 66 27.99 5.55 14.64
CA LEU A 66 29.04 5.66 15.64
C LEU A 66 28.94 4.54 16.68
N TYR A 67 27.72 4.15 17.10
CA TYR A 67 27.53 3.05 18.05
C TYR A 67 27.96 1.67 17.50
N GLN A 68 28.15 1.55 16.18
CA GLN A 68 28.61 0.31 15.53
C GLN A 68 30.12 0.29 15.32
N GLU A 69 30.73 1.46 15.12
CA GLU A 69 32.16 1.60 14.82
C GLU A 69 33.02 1.72 16.08
N PHE A 70 32.45 2.19 17.19
CA PHE A 70 33.19 2.50 18.41
C PHE A 70 32.50 1.90 19.64
N SER A 71 33.31 1.51 20.63
CA SER A 71 32.80 1.20 21.96
C SER A 71 32.29 2.46 22.66
N THR A 72 31.46 2.30 23.69
CA THR A 72 30.99 3.43 24.49
C THR A 72 32.16 4.20 25.11
N GLU A 73 33.19 3.50 25.60
CA GLU A 73 34.38 4.12 26.18
C GLU A 73 35.18 4.91 25.14
N GLU A 74 35.30 4.41 23.91
CA GLU A 74 35.95 5.11 22.81
C GLU A 74 35.19 6.37 22.41
N LEU A 75 33.86 6.30 22.34
CA LEU A 75 33.01 7.46 22.07
C LEU A 75 33.10 8.51 23.18
N SER A 76 33.11 8.10 24.44
CA SER A 76 33.30 9.01 25.57
C SER A 76 34.68 9.67 25.52
N ALA A 77 35.75 8.91 25.24
CA ALA A 77 37.09 9.47 25.09
C ALA A 77 37.17 10.47 23.91
N LEU A 78 36.51 10.18 22.78
CA LEU A 78 36.43 11.09 21.64
C LEU A 78 35.70 12.39 22.01
N TRP A 79 34.61 12.29 22.76
CA TRP A 79 33.85 13.44 23.26
C TRP A 79 34.65 14.29 24.25
N ASP A 80 35.28 13.64 25.24
CA ASP A 80 36.06 14.28 26.32
C ASP A 80 37.39 14.85 25.86
N SER A 81 37.92 14.39 24.72
CA SER A 81 39.13 14.94 24.10
C SER A 81 39.03 16.44 23.81
N LYS A 82 37.82 17.01 23.78
CA LYS A 82 37.50 18.40 23.42
C LYS A 82 38.10 18.82 22.08
N ASN A 83 38.41 17.86 21.23
CA ASN A 83 38.78 18.11 19.84
C ASN A 83 37.51 18.59 19.10
N GLU A 84 37.53 19.84 18.65
CA GLU A 84 36.38 20.47 18.00
C GLU A 84 35.89 19.67 16.79
N LEU A 85 36.80 19.06 16.02
CA LEU A 85 36.45 18.26 14.85
C LEU A 85 35.67 17.00 15.25
N HIS A 86 36.10 16.29 16.30
CA HIS A 86 35.42 15.10 16.79
C HIS A 86 34.03 15.44 17.34
N GLN A 87 33.93 16.45 18.21
CA GLN A 87 32.65 16.88 18.78
C GLN A 87 31.67 17.36 17.70
N LYS A 88 32.15 18.13 16.72
CA LYS A 88 31.34 18.57 15.58
C LYS A 88 30.82 17.40 14.75
N ARG A 89 31.65 16.37 14.53
CA ARG A 89 31.25 15.17 13.79
C ARG A 89 30.18 14.38 14.56
N ILE A 90 30.36 14.16 15.86
CA ILE A 90 29.39 13.48 16.73
C ILE A 90 28.04 14.24 16.75
N LEU A 91 28.06 15.56 16.94
CA LEU A 91 26.85 16.38 16.94
C LEU A 91 26.15 16.40 15.57
N SER A 92 26.93 16.48 14.48
CA SER A 92 26.38 16.41 13.12
C SER A 92 25.69 15.08 12.87
N GLN A 93 26.26 13.99 13.38
CA GLN A 93 25.70 12.65 13.26
C GLN A 93 24.37 12.52 14.02
N SER A 94 24.31 12.96 15.28
CA SER A 94 23.07 12.97 16.06
C SER A 94 21.99 13.83 15.39
N LYS A 95 22.35 15.00 14.85
CA LYS A 95 21.43 15.86 14.10
C LYS A 95 20.90 15.17 12.84
N ALA A 96 21.77 14.51 12.06
CA ALA A 96 21.37 13.78 10.86
C ALA A 96 20.43 12.61 11.20
N ALA A 97 20.74 11.84 12.25
CA ALA A 97 19.89 10.77 12.75
C ALA A 97 18.51 11.28 13.20
N THR A 98 18.48 12.41 13.92
CA THR A 98 17.21 13.04 14.37
C THR A 98 16.33 13.43 13.17
N ILE A 99 16.91 14.04 12.14
CA ILE A 99 16.19 14.39 10.90
C ILE A 99 15.69 13.13 10.20
N ALA A 100 16.49 12.06 10.15
CA ALA A 100 16.09 10.79 9.55
C ALA A 100 14.90 10.17 10.28
N VAL A 101 14.91 10.14 11.61
CA VAL A 101 13.79 9.66 12.44
C VAL A 101 12.52 10.42 12.12
N ALA A 102 12.56 11.76 12.13
CA ALA A 102 11.39 12.59 11.87
C ALA A 102 10.78 12.31 10.48
N ARG A 103 11.61 12.21 9.45
CA ARG A 103 11.16 11.92 8.08
C ARG A 103 10.59 10.51 7.92
N LEU A 104 11.22 9.52 8.54
CA LEU A 104 10.75 8.13 8.51
C LEU A 104 9.41 7.99 9.25
N GLN A 105 9.24 8.68 10.38
CA GLN A 105 7.97 8.72 11.11
C GLN A 105 6.85 9.36 10.29
N GLU A 106 7.12 10.50 9.64
CA GLU A 106 6.16 11.15 8.76
C GLU A 106 5.69 10.21 7.63
N GLU A 107 6.64 9.51 7.00
CA GLU A 107 6.32 8.57 5.93
C GLU A 107 5.55 7.34 6.45
N GLY A 108 5.93 6.80 7.62
CA GLY A 108 5.22 5.70 8.27
C GLY A 108 3.77 6.04 8.61
N VAL A 109 3.53 7.23 9.18
CA VAL A 109 2.18 7.74 9.45
C VAL A 109 1.38 7.90 8.15
N ALA A 110 1.99 8.46 7.11
CA ALA A 110 1.32 8.65 5.83
C ALA A 110 0.95 7.31 5.16
N ILE A 111 1.76 6.27 5.30
CA ILE A 111 1.43 4.92 4.80
C ILE A 111 0.26 4.35 5.61
N HIS A 112 0.31 4.41 6.93
CA HIS A 112 -0.73 3.89 7.81
C HIS A 112 -2.10 4.54 7.54
N GLN A 113 -2.14 5.86 7.39
CA GLN A 113 -3.40 6.59 7.16
C GLN A 113 -4.06 6.28 5.81
N GLN A 114 -3.27 5.89 4.81
CA GLN A 114 -3.76 5.75 3.43
C GLN A 114 -3.87 4.29 2.97
N SER A 115 -3.33 3.33 3.70
CA SER A 115 -3.29 1.90 3.31
C SER A 115 -4.67 1.27 3.11
N SER A 116 -5.72 1.81 3.74
CA SER A 116 -7.12 1.38 3.54
C SER A 116 -7.61 1.53 2.09
N ILE A 117 -6.88 2.25 1.23
CA ILE A 117 -7.15 2.27 -0.21
C ILE A 117 -7.03 0.87 -0.84
N ILE A 118 -6.16 0.00 -0.31
CA ILE A 118 -5.98 -1.38 -0.80
C ILE A 118 -7.21 -2.22 -0.47
N ASP A 119 -7.74 -2.11 0.75
CA ASP A 119 -8.95 -2.84 1.17
C ASP A 119 -10.16 -2.41 0.30
N ARG A 120 -10.28 -1.11 -0.01
CA ARG A 120 -11.31 -0.62 -0.94
C ARG A 120 -11.15 -1.17 -2.36
N ALA A 121 -9.92 -1.38 -2.83
CA ALA A 121 -9.68 -1.98 -4.14
C ALA A 121 -10.07 -3.46 -4.13
N TYR A 122 -9.69 -4.19 -3.07
CA TYR A 122 -10.12 -5.55 -2.84
C TYR A 122 -11.64 -5.69 -2.87
N ASP A 123 -12.37 -4.84 -2.13
CA ASP A 123 -13.83 -4.89 -2.06
C ASP A 123 -14.50 -4.59 -3.41
N LYS A 124 -13.94 -3.66 -4.20
CA LYS A 124 -14.42 -3.40 -5.56
C LYS A 124 -14.29 -4.63 -6.45
N TRP A 125 -13.14 -5.30 -6.42
CA TRP A 125 -12.93 -6.52 -7.20
C TRP A 125 -13.74 -7.70 -6.69
N LYS A 126 -13.92 -7.82 -5.36
CA LYS A 126 -14.80 -8.81 -4.75
C LYS A 126 -16.24 -8.63 -5.21
N ASN A 127 -16.71 -7.40 -5.33
CA ASN A 127 -18.06 -7.13 -5.83
C ASN A 127 -18.24 -7.61 -7.28
N ILE A 128 -17.29 -7.28 -8.17
CA ILE A 128 -17.30 -7.76 -9.57
C ILE A 128 -17.21 -9.29 -9.61
N TYR A 129 -16.31 -9.89 -8.82
CA TYR A 129 -16.18 -11.34 -8.72
C TYR A 129 -17.50 -12.01 -8.39
N THR A 130 -18.18 -11.56 -7.32
CA THR A 130 -19.44 -12.16 -6.86
C THR A 130 -20.49 -12.15 -7.97
N HIS A 131 -20.76 -10.98 -8.56
CA HIS A 131 -21.79 -10.84 -9.60
C HIS A 131 -21.43 -11.57 -10.89
N CYS A 132 -20.16 -11.55 -11.32
CA CYS A 132 -19.77 -12.26 -12.53
C CYS A 132 -19.70 -13.76 -12.34
N ASN A 133 -19.44 -14.23 -11.12
CA ASN A 133 -19.53 -15.65 -10.79
C ASN A 133 -20.99 -16.12 -10.77
N GLU A 134 -21.91 -15.33 -10.21
CA GLU A 134 -23.37 -15.59 -10.24
C GLU A 134 -23.93 -15.58 -11.68
N ALA A 135 -23.42 -14.72 -12.54
CA ALA A 135 -23.77 -14.68 -13.97
C ALA A 135 -23.06 -15.74 -14.84
N GLU A 136 -22.29 -16.64 -14.23
CA GLU A 136 -21.48 -17.68 -14.91
C GLU A 136 -20.46 -17.14 -15.93
N LEU A 137 -20.08 -15.87 -15.81
CA LEU A 137 -19.07 -15.20 -16.63
C LEU A 137 -17.66 -15.51 -16.11
N LYS A 138 -17.22 -16.75 -16.37
CA LYS A 138 -15.98 -17.33 -15.80
C LYS A 138 -14.71 -16.50 -16.02
N ILE A 139 -14.57 -15.86 -17.18
CA ILE A 139 -13.38 -15.04 -17.50
C ILE A 139 -13.35 -13.81 -16.58
N ASN A 140 -14.46 -13.10 -16.47
CA ASN A 140 -14.59 -11.92 -15.63
C ASN A 140 -14.40 -12.27 -14.15
N SER A 141 -15.04 -13.35 -13.68
CA SER A 141 -14.88 -13.79 -12.29
C SER A 141 -13.44 -14.19 -11.99
N SER A 142 -12.81 -15.02 -12.81
CA SER A 142 -11.40 -15.42 -12.62
C SER A 142 -10.46 -14.22 -12.62
N SER A 143 -10.67 -13.27 -13.54
CA SER A 143 -9.84 -12.06 -13.62
C SER A 143 -10.04 -11.13 -12.42
N SER A 144 -11.28 -10.96 -11.93
CA SER A 144 -11.53 -10.22 -10.69
C SER A 144 -10.92 -10.89 -9.46
N GLN A 145 -10.98 -12.23 -9.39
CA GLN A 145 -10.32 -13.00 -8.33
C GLN A 145 -8.80 -12.79 -8.33
N HIS A 146 -8.18 -12.70 -9.52
CA HIS A 146 -6.77 -12.36 -9.62
C HIS A 146 -6.47 -11.01 -8.96
N TYR A 147 -7.23 -9.95 -9.27
CA TYR A 147 -7.02 -8.63 -8.65
C TYR A 147 -7.31 -8.60 -7.15
N MET A 148 -8.26 -9.41 -6.66
CA MET A 148 -8.44 -9.60 -5.22
C MET A 148 -7.14 -10.14 -4.57
N ASN A 149 -6.53 -11.16 -5.19
CA ASN A 149 -5.27 -11.73 -4.69
C ASN A 149 -4.11 -10.74 -4.77
N VAL A 150 -4.03 -9.95 -5.85
CA VAL A 150 -3.05 -8.85 -5.97
C VAL A 150 -3.17 -7.88 -4.80
N ASN A 151 -4.39 -7.47 -4.43
CA ASN A 151 -4.60 -6.56 -3.31
C ASN A 151 -4.26 -7.18 -1.95
N LEU A 152 -4.50 -8.48 -1.75
CA LEU A 152 -4.04 -9.19 -0.55
C LEU A 152 -2.51 -9.21 -0.44
N THR A 153 -1.81 -9.41 -1.55
CA THR A 153 -0.34 -9.33 -1.60
C THR A 153 0.12 -7.91 -1.32
N LEU A 154 -0.47 -6.91 -1.97
CA LEU A 154 -0.12 -5.51 -1.79
C LEU A 154 -0.30 -5.02 -0.35
N LYS A 155 -1.32 -5.54 0.34
CA LYS A 155 -1.54 -5.30 1.77
C LYS A 155 -0.37 -5.81 2.60
N LYS A 156 0.03 -7.07 2.42
CA LYS A 156 1.18 -7.67 3.12
C LYS A 156 2.48 -6.94 2.80
N GLU A 157 2.67 -6.52 1.56
CA GLU A 157 3.84 -5.74 1.14
C GLU A 157 3.86 -4.35 1.78
N THR A 158 2.70 -3.74 1.99
CA THR A 158 2.55 -2.46 2.71
C THR A 158 2.86 -2.62 4.20
N GLU A 159 2.39 -3.69 4.84
CA GLU A 159 2.73 -4.04 6.22
C GLU A 159 4.24 -4.31 6.39
N SER A 160 4.84 -5.01 5.43
CA SER A 160 6.29 -5.23 5.38
C SER A 160 7.06 -3.91 5.24
N LEU A 161 6.56 -2.98 4.42
CA LEU A 161 7.14 -1.66 4.25
C LEU A 161 7.11 -0.85 5.56
N GLN A 162 5.99 -0.86 6.28
CA GLN A 162 5.89 -0.23 7.61
C GLN A 162 6.89 -0.83 8.59
N THR A 163 6.97 -2.15 8.65
CA THR A 163 7.93 -2.85 9.53
C THR A 163 9.38 -2.43 9.24
N LYS A 164 9.75 -2.31 7.95
CA LYS A 164 11.09 -1.87 7.56
C LYS A 164 11.36 -0.42 7.97
N ILE A 165 10.38 0.47 7.86
CA ILE A 165 10.48 1.86 8.35
C ILE A 165 10.72 1.87 9.86
N ASP A 166 9.96 1.08 10.62
CA ASP A 166 10.11 1.02 12.09
C ASP A 166 11.47 0.51 12.52
N VAL A 167 12.04 -0.48 11.81
CA VAL A 167 13.41 -0.95 12.04
C VAL A 167 14.42 0.17 11.84
N MET A 168 14.33 0.92 10.73
CA MET A 168 15.24 2.04 10.48
C MET A 168 15.10 3.13 11.55
N ILE A 169 13.87 3.46 11.97
CA ILE A 169 13.63 4.43 13.05
C ILE A 169 14.34 3.97 14.33
N LYS A 170 14.23 2.70 14.71
CA LYS A 170 14.91 2.15 15.89
C LYS A 170 16.43 2.27 15.76
N THR A 171 16.99 1.96 14.59
CA THR A 171 18.44 2.12 14.35
C THR A 171 18.91 3.55 14.54
N TYR A 172 18.23 4.54 13.95
CA TYR A 172 18.60 5.94 14.11
C TYR A 172 18.35 6.46 15.53
N ARG A 173 17.32 5.99 16.23
CA ARG A 173 17.09 6.34 17.64
C ARG A 173 18.21 5.82 18.53
N ARG A 174 18.69 4.59 18.30
CA ARG A 174 19.81 4.04 19.06
C ARG A 174 21.07 4.88 18.93
N GLU A 175 21.37 5.35 17.72
CA GLU A 175 22.48 6.29 17.50
C GLU A 175 22.33 7.59 18.29
N ILE A 176 21.12 8.17 18.31
CA ILE A 176 20.84 9.38 19.08
C ILE A 176 21.03 9.12 20.57
N GLU A 177 20.44 8.04 21.09
CA GLU A 177 20.52 7.65 22.50
C GLU A 177 21.98 7.51 22.96
N VAL A 178 22.80 6.76 22.20
CA VAL A 178 24.22 6.57 22.53
C VAL A 178 24.97 7.90 22.53
N ILE A 179 24.69 8.82 21.59
CA ILE A 179 25.35 10.13 21.55
C ILE A 179 24.89 11.04 22.68
N GLU A 180 23.62 11.02 23.06
CA GLU A 180 23.10 11.81 24.19
C GLU A 180 23.68 11.32 25.52
N GLU A 181 23.91 10.00 25.68
CA GLU A 181 24.57 9.42 26.85
C GLU A 181 26.04 9.86 27.03
N LEU A 182 26.69 10.41 26.00
CA LEU A 182 28.06 10.96 26.10
C LEU A 182 28.09 12.33 26.78
N LYS A 183 26.97 13.03 26.84
CA LYS A 183 26.92 14.40 27.39
C LYS A 183 26.85 14.34 28.92
N PRO A 184 27.59 15.22 29.62
CA PRO A 184 27.59 15.29 31.08
C PRO A 184 26.25 15.75 31.67
#